data_AF-A0A1L0BK97-F1
#
_entry.id   AF-A0A1L0BK97-F1
#
_cell.length_a   1.000
_cell.length_b   1.000
_cell.length_c   1.000
_cell.angle_alpha   90.00
_cell.angle_beta   90.00
_cell.angle_gamma   90.00
#
_symmetry.space_group_name_H-M   'P 1'
#
loop_
_entity.id
_entity.type
_entity.pdbx_description
1 polymer ?
#
loop_
_entity_poly.entity_id
_entity_poly.type
_entity_poly.pdbx_seq_one_letter_code
_entity_poly.pdbx_strand_id
1 'polypeptide(L)' 'MFELFDWKMKLGAVFTIALLVASIISFVIAWHSPVPTDAMSAVTKYLNYRWFAAFTFGVFSIGSATVRYYHKRVNQFY' A
#
# COMPACT_ATOMS: atom_id res chain seq x y z
N MET A 1 8.97 -28.28 -11.37
CA MET A 1 7.92 -27.25 -11.53
C MET A 1 7.82 -26.35 -10.28
N PHE A 2 8.96 -25.94 -9.71
CA PHE A 2 9.03 -25.16 -8.46
C PHE A 2 9.58 -23.73 -8.66
N GLU A 3 10.22 -23.42 -9.79
CA GLU A 3 10.96 -22.16 -9.95
C GLU A 3 10.10 -20.97 -10.41
N LEU A 4 9.01 -21.21 -11.17
CA LEU A 4 8.10 -20.14 -11.60
C LEU A 4 7.03 -19.80 -10.54
N PHE A 5 6.96 -20.57 -9.45
CA PHE A 5 5.89 -20.45 -8.47
C PHE A 5 6.04 -19.25 -7.53
N ASP A 6 7.23 -18.65 -7.41
CA ASP A 6 7.44 -17.69 -6.32
C ASP A 6 7.73 -16.24 -6.75
N TRP A 7 8.05 -15.96 -8.01
CA TRP A 7 8.40 -14.58 -8.40
C TRP A 7 7.20 -13.64 -8.36
N LYS A 8 6.03 -14.06 -8.86
CA LYS A 8 4.81 -13.23 -8.85
C LYS A 8 4.31 -12.95 -7.44
N MET A 9 4.40 -13.94 -6.55
CA MET A 9 3.99 -13.81 -5.16
C MET A 9 4.99 -12.95 -4.36
N LYS A 10 6.30 -13.14 -4.59
CA LYS A 10 7.35 -12.27 -4.03
C LYS A 10 7.20 -10.83 -4.51
N LEU A 11 6.94 -10.60 -5.80
CA LEU A 11 6.66 -9.26 -6.32
C LEU A 11 5.43 -8.65 -5.65
N GLY A 12 4.32 -9.40 -5.55
CA GLY A 12 3.12 -8.94 -4.85
C GLY A 12 3.40 -8.51 -3.42
N ALA A 13 4.13 -9.35 -2.67
CA ALA A 13 4.54 -9.03 -1.31
C ALA A 13 5.46 -7.81 -1.23
N VAL A 14 6.46 -7.70 -2.12
CA VAL A 14 7.37 -6.54 -2.21
C VAL A 14 6.59 -5.26 -2.49
N PHE A 15 5.64 -5.28 -3.42
CA PHE A 15 4.78 -4.12 -3.70
C PHE A 15 3.89 -3.77 -2.51
N THR A 16 3.32 -4.75 -1.81
CA THR A 16 2.53 -4.50 -0.60
C THR A 16 3.38 -3.83 0.49
N ILE A 17 4.61 -4.32 0.73
CA ILE A 17 5.54 -3.73 1.70
C ILE A 17 5.94 -2.32 1.28
N ALA A 18 6.30 -2.11 0.01
CA ALA A 18 6.69 -0.81 -0.51
C ALA A 18 5.56 0.23 -0.37
N LEU A 19 4.32 -0.16 -0.67
CA LEU A 19 3.15 0.69 -0.49
C LEU A 19 2.85 0.99 0.99
N LEU A 20 3.11 0.03 1.88
CA LEU A 20 2.94 0.22 3.31
C LEU A 20 3.99 1.18 3.88
N VAL A 21 5.24 1.09 3.43
CA VAL A 21 6.27 2.08 3.78
C VAL A 21 5.91 3.46 3.21
N ALA A 22 5.45 3.53 1.96
CA ALA A 22 5.01 4.78 1.34
C ALA A 22 3.81 5.41 2.06
N SER A 23 2.87 4.60 2.57
CA SER A 23 1.74 5.10 3.36
C SER A 23 2.22 5.68 4.69
N ILE A 24 3.11 4.99 5.41
CA ILE A 24 3.69 5.49 6.67
C ILE A 24 4.43 6.81 6.45
N ILE A 25 5.29 6.90 5.43
CA ILE A 25 6.02 8.14 5.12
C ILE A 25 5.05 9.28 4.79
N SER A 26 4.03 9.01 3.97
CA SER A 26 3.01 10.00 3.62
C SER A 26 2.22 10.48 4.83
N PHE A 27 1.90 9.57 5.76
CA PHE A 27 1.24 9.91 7.02
C PHE A 27 2.13 10.78 7.90
N VAL A 28 3.41 10.43 8.08
CA VAL A 28 4.36 11.22 8.87
C VAL A 28 4.50 12.64 8.31
N ILE A 29 4.61 12.79 6.99
CA ILE A 29 4.68 14.11 6.33
C ILE A 29 3.41 14.92 6.59
N ALA A 30 2.24 14.29 6.45
CA ALA A 30 0.95 14.96 6.67
C ALA A 30 0.72 15.31 8.16
N TRP A 31 1.22 14.47 9.06
CA TRP A 31 1.11 14.64 10.52
C TRP A 31 2.01 15.77 11.04
N HIS A 32 3.26 15.83 10.56
CA HIS A 32 4.21 16.88 10.91
C HIS A 32 3.99 18.20 10.15
N SER A 33 3.05 18.24 9.20
CA SER A 33 2.73 19.47 8.49
C SER A 33 2.16 20.53 9.47
N PRO A 34 2.69 21.77 9.46
CA PRO A 34 2.31 22.81 10.41
C PRO A 34 0.80 23.08 10.40
N VAL A 35 0.29 23.60 11.52
CA VAL A 35 -1.14 23.94 11.65
C VAL A 35 -1.46 24.96 10.54
N PRO A 36 -2.43 24.66 9.67
CA PRO A 36 -2.71 25.53 8.54
C PRO A 36 -3.19 26.89 9.03
N THR A 37 -2.42 27.93 8.75
CA THR A 37 -2.76 29.34 9.02
C THR A 37 -3.63 29.94 7.91
N ASP A 38 -3.58 29.34 6.72
CA ASP A 38 -4.22 29.84 5.50
C ASP A 38 -5.00 28.72 4.79
N ALA A 39 -6.08 29.09 4.08
CA ALA A 39 -6.92 28.13 3.36
C ALA A 39 -6.15 27.27 2.35
N MET A 40 -5.13 27.83 1.70
CA MET A 40 -4.24 27.10 0.79
C MET A 40 -3.43 26.03 1.53
N SER A 41 -2.90 26.32 2.71
CA SER A 41 -2.15 25.36 3.54
C SER A 41 -3.05 24.22 4.05
N ALA A 42 -4.33 24.49 4.33
CA ALA A 42 -5.29 23.46 4.69
C ALA A 42 -5.55 22.49 3.51
N VAL A 43 -5.68 23.01 2.30
CA VAL A 43 -5.86 22.21 1.08
C VAL A 43 -4.61 21.37 0.78
N THR A 44 -3.41 21.93 0.90
CA THR A 44 -2.15 21.19 0.73
C THR A 44 -2.02 20.06 1.74
N LYS A 45 -2.36 20.31 3.02
CA LYS A 45 -2.37 19.27 4.07
C LYS A 45 -3.36 18.16 3.73
N TYR A 46 -4.56 18.50 3.26
CA TYR A 46 -5.56 17.52 2.84
C TYR A 46 -5.11 16.70 1.61
N LEU A 47 -4.47 17.33 0.63
CA LEU A 47 -3.89 16.65 -0.54
C LEU A 47 -2.78 15.67 -0.14
N ASN A 48 -1.98 15.97 0.89
CA ASN A 48 -0.99 15.02 1.41
C ASN A 48 -1.68 13.80 2.06
N TYR A 49 -2.78 14.00 2.81
CA TYR A 49 -3.59 12.90 3.31
C TYR A 49 -4.24 12.05 2.21
N ARG A 50 -4.50 12.62 1.03
CA ARG A 50 -5.02 11.86 -0.12
C ARG A 50 -4.07 10.76 -0.56
N TRP A 51 -2.76 11.05 -0.59
CA TRP A 51 -1.74 10.05 -0.95
C TRP A 51 -1.62 8.95 0.10
N PHE A 52 -1.70 9.30 1.38
CA PHE A 52 -1.79 8.31 2.45
C PHE A 52 -2.97 7.35 2.27
N ALA A 53 -4.17 7.89 1.97
CA ALA A 53 -5.35 7.07 1.71
C ALA A 53 -5.14 6.17 0.49
N ALA A 54 -4.65 6.72 -0.62
CA ALA A 54 -4.39 5.97 -1.86
C ALA A 54 -3.41 4.80 -1.64
N PHE A 55 -2.30 5.03 -0.93
CA PHE A 55 -1.34 3.98 -0.62
C PHE A 55 -1.92 2.92 0.31
N THR A 56 -2.71 3.33 1.32
CA THR A 56 -3.37 2.40 2.24
C THR A 56 -4.37 1.51 1.51
N PHE A 57 -5.22 2.07 0.65
CA PHE A 57 -6.11 1.28 -0.22
C PHE A 57 -5.32 0.35 -1.16
N GLY A 58 -4.19 0.81 -1.69
CA GLY A 58 -3.28 0.00 -2.51
C GLY A 58 -2.73 -1.21 -1.75
N VAL A 59 -2.29 -1.04 -0.51
CA VAL A 59 -1.82 -2.13 0.36
C VAL A 59 -2.89 -3.20 0.52
N PHE A 60 -4.11 -2.81 0.89
CA PHE A 60 -5.21 -3.78 1.07
C PHE A 60 -5.61 -4.47 -0.23
N SER A 61 -5.66 -3.73 -1.34
CA SER A 61 -6.01 -4.28 -2.66
C SER A 61 -4.97 -5.31 -3.14
N ILE A 62 -3.68 -4.94 -3.15
CA ILE A 62 -2.62 -5.84 -3.61
C ILE A 62 -2.39 -6.98 -2.62
N GLY A 63 -2.46 -6.70 -1.31
CA GLY A 63 -2.33 -7.72 -0.27
C GLY A 63 -3.44 -8.77 -0.38
N SER A 64 -4.70 -8.35 -0.49
CA SER A 64 -5.83 -9.29 -0.65
C SER A 64 -5.77 -10.07 -1.97
N ALA A 65 -5.36 -9.43 -3.08
CA ALA A 65 -5.15 -10.12 -4.34
C ALA A 65 -4.04 -11.18 -4.26
N THR A 66 -2.94 -10.86 -3.57
CA THR A 66 -1.80 -11.76 -3.34
C THR A 66 -2.22 -12.96 -2.47
N VAL A 67 -2.96 -12.72 -1.39
CA VAL A 67 -3.51 -13.78 -0.51
C VAL A 67 -4.50 -14.66 -1.28
N ARG A 68 -5.40 -14.08 -2.08
CA ARG A 68 -6.36 -14.85 -2.89
C ARG A 68 -5.66 -15.70 -3.94
N TYR A 69 -4.59 -15.19 -4.55
CA TYR A 69 -3.76 -15.95 -5.49
C TYR A 69 -3.08 -17.13 -4.80
N TYR A 70 -2.49 -16.90 -3.61
CA TYR A 70 -1.88 -17.95 -2.79
C TYR A 70 -2.91 -19.03 -2.41
N HIS A 71 -4.06 -18.62 -1.89
CA HIS A 71 -5.11 -19.55 -1.44
C HIS A 71 -5.65 -20.40 -2.59
N LYS A 72 -5.83 -19.82 -3.80
CA LYS A 72 -6.20 -20.58 -5.01
C LYS A 72 -5.16 -21.63 -5.37
N ARG A 73 -3.87 -21.30 -5.25
CA ARG A 73 -2.80 -22.22 -5.61
C ARG A 73 -2.70 -23.36 -4.61
N VAL A 74 -2.73 -23.07 -3.31
CA VAL A 74 -2.72 -24.10 -2.26
C VAL A 74 -3.92 -25.04 -2.41
N ASN A 75 -5.11 -24.51 -2.68
CA ASN A 75 -6.34 -25.29 -2.86
C ASN A 75 -6.42 -26.04 -4.22
N GLN A 76 -5.45 -25.89 -5.11
CA GLN A 76 -5.30 -26.73 -6.31
C GLN A 76 -4.33 -27.89 -6.10
N PHE A 77 -3.50 -27.84 -5.04
CA PHE A 77 -2.55 -28.91 -4.70
C PHE A 77 -3.11 -29.90 -3.67
N TYR A 78 -4.27 -29.61 -3.07
CA TYR A 78 -4.99 -30.44 -2.12
C TYR A 78 -6.37 -30.76 -2.70
#